data_AF-A0A2N1N4Q8-F1
#
_entry.id   AF-A0A2N1N4Q8-F1
#
_cell.length_a   1.000
_cell.length_b   1.000
_cell.length_c   1.000
_cell.angle_alpha   90.00
_cell.angle_beta   90.00
_cell.angle_gamma   90.00
#
_symmetry.space_group_name_H-M   'P 1'
#
loop_
_entity.id
_entity.type
_entity.pdbx_description
1 polymer ?
#
loop_
_entity_poly.entity_id
_entity_poly.type
_entity_poly.pdbx_seq_one_letter_code
_entity_poly.pdbx_strand_id
1 'polypeptide(L)'
;MTEVDVEQIYKAYEEINNASDNTPEIKRSYEILIAGAHGSSNCKRLAAQFIPRFFGKFPEYYETALDALFDLCEDTDINVRLTVIKYMPNVVKEFDKFAVRIADALVQLLENETVQEIAAVKKALEQVLRLDPETIPAIFNQSLKGSSEVRQRTINFLSNDLNRIKMELSQRNSDWESKFSDEVKKALHDANATDYEMFIKMLLSLKMYEKKENLKALSESMVDAIAKENEQLDVKPSNESSFQKFMLCGKTLIQFFEVYLPHRYLLSW
;
A
#
# COMPACT_ATOMS: atom_id res chain seq x y z
N MET A 1 36.82 0.71 -14.17
CA MET A 1 36.56 0.46 -12.74
C MET A 1 36.58 -1.04 -12.54
N THR A 2 37.38 -1.53 -11.60
CA THR A 2 37.30 -2.93 -11.16
C THR A 2 35.90 -3.18 -10.59
N GLU A 3 35.31 -4.32 -10.95
CA GLU A 3 34.00 -4.75 -10.45
C GLU A 3 34.01 -4.80 -8.92
N VAL A 4 32.97 -4.29 -8.27
CA VAL A 4 32.87 -4.26 -6.81
C VAL A 4 32.65 -5.68 -6.29
N ASP A 5 33.49 -6.11 -5.36
CA ASP A 5 33.41 -7.44 -4.74
C ASP A 5 32.71 -7.42 -3.37
N VAL A 6 32.46 -8.61 -2.83
CA VAL A 6 31.75 -8.81 -1.56
C VAL A 6 32.53 -8.23 -0.37
N GLU A 7 33.87 -8.31 -0.37
CA GLU A 7 34.71 -7.84 0.72
C GLU A 7 34.67 -6.31 0.81
N GLN A 8 34.71 -5.64 -0.34
CA GLN A 8 34.56 -4.20 -0.45
C GLN A 8 33.21 -3.72 0.09
N ILE A 9 32.12 -4.43 -0.21
CA ILE A 9 30.78 -4.08 0.28
C ILE A 9 30.69 -4.23 1.81
N TYR A 10 31.24 -5.30 2.39
CA TYR A 10 31.26 -5.47 3.85
C TYR A 10 32.10 -4.39 4.55
N LYS A 11 33.28 -4.10 4.00
CA LYS A 11 34.13 -3.03 4.52
C LYS A 11 33.41 -1.68 4.50
N ALA A 12 32.78 -1.34 3.37
CA ALA A 12 32.01 -0.11 3.24
C ALA A 12 30.83 -0.05 4.23
N TYR A 13 30.14 -1.16 4.45
CA TYR A 13 29.09 -1.26 5.47
C TYR A 13 29.63 -0.96 6.88
N GLU A 14 30.77 -1.55 7.26
CA GLU A 14 31.38 -1.34 8.58
C GLU A 14 31.82 0.10 8.80
N GLU A 15 32.42 0.71 7.78
CA GLU A 15 32.83 2.12 7.80
C GLU A 15 31.62 3.04 8.06
N ILE A 16 30.51 2.87 7.32
CA ILE A 16 29.30 3.69 7.49
C ILE A 16 28.61 3.42 8.84
N ASN A 17 28.61 2.16 9.28
CA ASN A 17 27.94 1.78 10.53
C ASN A 17 28.67 2.32 11.77
N ASN A 18 30.00 2.47 11.70
CA ASN A 18 30.83 2.97 12.79
C ASN A 18 31.06 4.49 12.73
N ALA A 19 30.68 5.15 11.64
CA ALA A 19 30.83 6.59 11.47
C ALA A 19 29.85 7.42 12.31
N SER A 20 30.37 8.46 12.98
CA SER A 20 29.59 9.52 13.60
C SER A 20 29.11 10.57 12.59
N ASP A 21 29.92 10.85 11.58
CA ASP A 21 29.73 11.93 10.61
C ASP A 21 29.92 11.44 9.17
N ASN A 22 29.27 12.10 8.22
CA ASN A 22 29.33 11.75 6.79
C ASN A 22 30.52 12.43 6.11
N THR A 23 31.74 12.02 6.44
CA THR A 23 32.96 12.50 5.79
C THR A 23 33.00 12.08 4.31
N PRO A 24 33.86 12.69 3.47
CA PRO A 24 34.01 12.28 2.07
C PRO A 24 34.34 10.79 1.90
N GLU A 25 35.09 10.20 2.82
CA GLU A 25 35.42 8.77 2.83
C GLU A 25 34.16 7.93 3.07
N ILE A 26 33.34 8.29 4.04
CA ILE A 26 32.08 7.59 4.36
C ILE A 26 31.06 7.70 3.23
N LYS A 27 31.01 8.83 2.54
CA LYS A 27 30.20 9.00 1.33
C LYS A 27 30.65 8.05 0.21
N ARG A 28 31.97 7.92 0.02
CA ARG A 28 32.54 6.97 -0.94
C ARG A 28 32.23 5.51 -0.57
N SER A 29 32.16 5.18 0.72
CA SER A 29 31.69 3.87 1.17
C SER A 29 30.23 3.65 0.75
N TYR A 30 29.36 4.67 0.81
CA TYR A 30 27.99 4.53 0.33
C TYR A 30 27.91 4.35 -1.19
N GLU A 31 28.76 5.03 -1.96
CA GLU A 31 28.91 4.80 -3.41
C GLU A 31 29.31 3.36 -3.73
N ILE A 32 30.18 2.75 -2.92
CA ILE A 32 30.56 1.33 -3.06
C ILE A 32 29.34 0.42 -2.82
N LEU A 33 28.50 0.72 -1.83
CA LEU A 33 27.26 -0.03 -1.59
C LEU A 33 26.30 0.06 -2.79
N ILE A 34 26.13 1.26 -3.35
CA ILE A 34 25.30 1.50 -4.54
C ILE A 34 25.88 0.74 -5.74
N ALA A 35 27.18 0.85 -6.00
CA ALA A 35 27.85 0.16 -7.11
C ALA A 35 27.75 -1.38 -7.01
N GLY A 36 27.59 -1.92 -5.79
CA GLY A 36 27.32 -3.33 -5.55
C GLY A 36 26.05 -3.85 -6.24
N ALA A 37 25.08 -2.97 -6.57
CA ALA A 37 23.89 -3.32 -7.33
C ALA A 37 24.18 -3.78 -8.77
N HIS A 38 25.37 -3.51 -9.29
CA HIS A 38 25.81 -3.93 -10.62
C HIS A 38 26.89 -5.03 -10.60
N GLY A 39 27.22 -5.58 -9.43
CA GLY A 39 28.20 -6.65 -9.29
C GLY A 39 27.62 -8.05 -9.43
N SER A 40 28.29 -9.04 -8.84
CA SER A 40 27.82 -10.43 -8.77
C SER A 40 26.47 -10.58 -8.02
N SER A 41 25.76 -11.69 -8.18
CA SER A 41 24.50 -11.96 -7.43
C SER A 41 24.66 -11.79 -5.91
N ASN A 42 25.81 -12.19 -5.34
CA ASN A 42 26.09 -11.96 -3.92
C ASN A 42 26.25 -10.47 -3.59
N CYS A 43 26.94 -9.70 -4.44
CA CYS A 43 27.08 -8.26 -4.29
C CYS A 43 25.71 -7.56 -4.33
N LYS A 44 24.89 -7.90 -5.31
CA LYS A 44 23.53 -7.38 -5.50
C LYS A 44 22.65 -7.62 -4.27
N ARG A 45 22.69 -8.85 -3.72
CA ARG A 45 21.95 -9.19 -2.50
C ARG A 45 22.43 -8.41 -1.28
N LEU A 46 23.72 -8.07 -1.18
CA LEU A 46 24.21 -7.22 -0.09
C LEU A 46 23.82 -5.75 -0.32
N ALA A 47 23.95 -5.25 -1.54
CA ALA A 47 23.53 -3.90 -1.93
C ALA A 47 22.04 -3.68 -1.62
N ALA A 48 21.18 -4.62 -2.01
CA ALA A 48 19.74 -4.62 -1.72
C ALA A 48 19.41 -4.49 -0.21
N GLN A 49 20.28 -4.97 0.67
CA GLN A 49 20.11 -4.91 2.13
C GLN A 49 20.67 -3.63 2.73
N PHE A 50 21.82 -3.19 2.24
CA PHE A 50 22.61 -2.12 2.88
C PHE A 50 22.28 -0.73 2.35
N ILE A 51 21.95 -0.59 1.05
CA ILE A 51 21.52 0.71 0.48
C ILE A 51 20.34 1.30 1.27
N PRO A 52 19.23 0.55 1.52
CA PRO A 52 18.08 1.10 2.24
C PRO A 52 18.38 1.47 3.70
N ARG A 53 19.31 0.75 4.34
CA ARG A 53 19.62 0.89 5.77
C ARG A 53 20.29 2.22 6.10
N PHE A 54 21.07 2.77 5.18
CA PHE A 54 21.76 4.03 5.40
C PHE A 54 21.19 5.18 4.58
N PHE A 55 20.06 4.94 3.90
CA PHE A 55 19.48 5.85 2.92
C PHE A 55 19.36 7.27 3.46
N GLY A 56 18.72 7.46 4.62
CA GLY A 56 18.49 8.78 5.22
C GLY A 56 19.76 9.58 5.55
N LYS A 57 20.93 8.92 5.66
CA LYS A 57 22.21 9.60 5.96
C LYS A 57 22.76 10.36 4.75
N PHE A 58 22.37 10.04 3.52
CA PHE A 58 23.08 10.48 2.32
C PHE A 58 22.17 11.15 1.28
N PRO A 59 21.67 12.37 1.55
CA PRO A 59 20.71 13.06 0.68
C PRO A 59 21.16 13.27 -0.76
N GLU A 60 22.45 13.47 -0.99
CA GLU A 60 23.02 13.68 -2.32
C GLU A 60 22.97 12.43 -3.22
N TYR A 61 22.72 11.24 -2.64
CA TYR A 61 22.64 9.98 -3.36
C TYR A 61 21.22 9.40 -3.41
N TYR A 62 20.18 10.12 -2.96
CA TYR A 62 18.82 9.58 -2.90
C TYR A 62 18.33 9.03 -4.24
N GLU A 63 18.47 9.78 -5.34
CA GLU A 63 18.02 9.32 -6.65
C GLU A 63 18.84 8.13 -7.14
N THR A 64 20.17 8.23 -7.10
CA THR A 64 21.04 7.12 -7.53
C THR A 64 20.82 5.84 -6.70
N ALA A 65 20.57 5.97 -5.40
CA ALA A 65 20.28 4.84 -4.53
C ALA A 65 18.91 4.22 -4.83
N LEU A 66 17.89 5.03 -5.14
CA LEU A 66 16.58 4.53 -5.53
C LEU A 66 16.61 3.85 -6.89
N ASP A 67 17.29 4.45 -7.88
CA ASP A 67 17.45 3.86 -9.20
C ASP A 67 18.14 2.49 -9.09
N ALA A 68 19.22 2.40 -8.30
CA ALA A 68 19.88 1.12 -8.04
C ALA A 68 18.95 0.10 -7.34
N LEU A 69 18.08 0.51 -6.43
CA LEU A 69 17.11 -0.40 -5.80
C LEU A 69 16.03 -0.85 -6.78
N PHE A 70 15.56 0.02 -7.68
CA PHE A 70 14.59 -0.34 -8.70
C PHE A 70 15.18 -1.26 -9.77
N ASP A 71 16.42 -1.04 -10.20
CA ASP A 71 17.14 -1.97 -11.08
C ASP A 71 17.22 -3.37 -10.45
N LEU A 72 17.45 -3.47 -9.14
CA LEU A 72 17.48 -4.75 -8.42
C LEU A 72 16.10 -5.42 -8.33
N CYS A 73 15.01 -4.66 -8.41
CA CYS A 73 13.65 -5.22 -8.47
C CYS A 73 13.37 -5.88 -9.82
N GLU A 74 14.12 -5.54 -10.86
CA GLU A 74 14.01 -6.10 -12.21
C GLU A 74 15.10 -7.15 -12.51
N ASP A 75 15.90 -7.54 -11.49
CA ASP A 75 17.00 -8.47 -11.69
C ASP A 75 16.53 -9.86 -12.16
N THR A 76 17.32 -10.49 -13.03
CA THR A 76 17.06 -11.85 -13.50
C THR A 76 17.03 -12.91 -12.38
N ASP A 77 17.78 -12.72 -11.30
CA ASP A 77 17.81 -13.60 -10.14
C ASP A 77 16.68 -13.26 -9.16
N ILE A 78 15.72 -14.17 -9.03
CA ILE A 78 14.59 -14.03 -8.10
C ILE A 78 15.04 -13.80 -6.66
N ASN A 79 16.19 -14.33 -6.23
CA ASN A 79 16.68 -14.12 -4.87
C ASN A 79 17.14 -12.69 -4.65
N VAL A 80 17.65 -12.02 -5.68
CA VAL A 80 17.97 -10.58 -5.64
C VAL A 80 16.67 -9.79 -5.52
N ARG A 81 15.68 -10.04 -6.40
CA ARG A 81 14.37 -9.36 -6.37
C ARG A 81 13.68 -9.50 -5.01
N LEU A 82 13.58 -10.73 -4.49
CA LEU A 82 12.99 -11.01 -3.17
C LEU A 82 13.75 -10.29 -2.05
N THR A 83 15.08 -10.17 -2.16
CA THR A 83 15.89 -9.46 -1.18
C THR A 83 15.58 -7.97 -1.21
N VAL A 84 15.60 -7.31 -2.37
CA VAL A 84 15.33 -5.87 -2.43
C VAL A 84 13.89 -5.54 -1.99
N ILE A 85 12.89 -6.30 -2.42
CA ILE A 85 11.48 -6.13 -1.99
C ILE A 85 11.38 -6.18 -0.46
N LYS A 86 12.05 -7.14 0.17
CA LYS A 86 12.02 -7.32 1.63
C LYS A 86 12.62 -6.13 2.39
N TYR A 87 13.67 -5.50 1.87
CA TYR A 87 14.40 -4.43 2.57
C TYR A 87 13.99 -3.02 2.12
N MET A 88 13.20 -2.90 1.05
CA MET A 88 12.69 -1.62 0.55
C MET A 88 11.95 -0.78 1.61
N PRO A 89 11.15 -1.34 2.55
CA PRO A 89 10.52 -0.56 3.63
C PRO A 89 11.53 0.17 4.53
N ASN A 90 12.80 -0.25 4.59
CA ASN A 90 13.80 0.48 5.35
C ASN A 90 14.09 1.86 4.78
N VAL A 91 13.89 2.11 3.47
CA VAL A 91 13.99 3.45 2.91
C VAL A 91 13.02 4.39 3.63
N VAL A 92 11.77 3.95 3.81
CA VAL A 92 10.72 4.71 4.53
C VAL A 92 11.07 4.89 6.00
N LYS A 93 11.63 3.85 6.62
CA LYS A 93 12.08 3.91 8.02
C LYS A 93 13.19 4.96 8.23
N GLU A 94 14.13 5.05 7.30
CA GLU A 94 15.25 5.98 7.40
C GLU A 94 14.89 7.39 6.91
N PHE A 95 13.98 7.51 5.93
CA PHE A 95 13.50 8.79 5.41
C PHE A 95 12.09 8.67 4.82
N ASP A 96 11.09 9.01 5.63
CA ASP A 96 9.66 8.89 5.35
C ASP A 96 9.18 9.69 4.12
N LYS A 97 9.90 10.73 3.68
CA LYS A 97 9.53 11.51 2.49
C LYS A 97 9.47 10.69 1.20
N PHE A 98 10.07 9.50 1.16
CA PHE A 98 9.95 8.57 0.02
C PHE A 98 8.86 7.52 0.19
N ALA A 99 8.07 7.54 1.27
CA ALA A 99 7.05 6.54 1.56
C ALA A 99 6.09 6.31 0.40
N VAL A 100 5.57 7.40 -0.19
CA VAL A 100 4.67 7.35 -1.36
C VAL A 100 5.34 6.68 -2.56
N ARG A 101 6.57 7.09 -2.90
CA ARG A 101 7.31 6.53 -4.05
C ARG A 101 7.61 5.03 -3.86
N ILE A 102 7.99 4.64 -2.64
CA ILE A 102 8.22 3.23 -2.29
C ILE A 102 6.93 2.43 -2.33
N ALA A 103 5.84 2.97 -1.78
CA ALA A 103 4.54 2.34 -1.82
C ALA A 103 4.06 2.11 -3.27
N ASP A 104 4.20 3.13 -4.13
CA ASP A 104 3.80 3.06 -5.54
C ASP A 104 4.60 1.99 -6.30
N ALA A 105 5.92 1.92 -6.11
CA ALA A 105 6.77 0.90 -6.70
C ALA A 105 6.36 -0.52 -6.23
N LEU A 106 6.12 -0.69 -4.93
CA LEU A 106 5.66 -1.97 -4.38
C LEU A 106 4.28 -2.37 -4.92
N VAL A 107 3.34 -1.44 -5.10
CA VAL A 107 2.04 -1.75 -5.72
C VAL A 107 2.22 -2.23 -7.16
N GLN A 108 3.12 -1.64 -7.93
CA GLN A 108 3.41 -2.10 -9.30
C GLN A 108 3.98 -3.53 -9.31
N LEU A 109 4.84 -3.87 -8.34
CA LEU A 109 5.39 -5.24 -8.20
C LEU A 109 4.33 -6.30 -7.83
N LEU A 110 3.09 -5.91 -7.50
CA LEU A 110 1.98 -6.85 -7.42
C LEU A 110 1.59 -7.42 -8.79
N GLU A 111 2.14 -6.92 -9.90
CA GLU A 111 1.96 -7.51 -11.23
C GLU A 111 2.79 -8.79 -11.44
N ASN A 112 3.82 -9.02 -10.62
CA ASN A 112 4.70 -10.19 -10.76
C ASN A 112 3.93 -11.51 -10.71
N GLU A 113 4.36 -12.51 -11.47
CA GLU A 113 3.64 -13.78 -11.61
C GLU A 113 3.92 -14.76 -10.46
N THR A 114 5.07 -14.64 -9.80
CA THR A 114 5.50 -15.60 -8.79
C THR A 114 4.79 -15.39 -7.45
N VAL A 115 4.13 -16.42 -6.94
CA VAL A 115 3.44 -16.42 -5.62
C VAL A 115 4.35 -15.92 -4.49
N GLN A 116 5.63 -16.30 -4.51
CA GLN A 116 6.61 -15.90 -3.50
C GLN A 116 6.91 -14.40 -3.54
N GLU A 117 7.02 -13.82 -4.74
CA GLU A 117 7.25 -12.39 -4.93
C GLU A 117 6.03 -11.60 -4.49
N ILE A 118 4.82 -12.00 -4.90
CA ILE A 118 3.57 -11.38 -4.46
C ILE A 118 3.45 -11.38 -2.93
N ALA A 119 3.81 -12.48 -2.27
CA ALA A 119 3.79 -12.57 -0.82
C ALA A 119 4.82 -11.63 -0.16
N ALA A 120 6.01 -11.53 -0.74
CA ALA A 120 7.05 -10.59 -0.28
C ALA A 120 6.59 -9.12 -0.44
N VAL A 121 5.98 -8.78 -1.57
CA VAL A 121 5.45 -7.44 -1.86
C VAL A 121 4.35 -7.06 -0.87
N LYS A 122 3.37 -7.95 -0.62
CA LYS A 122 2.31 -7.69 0.37
C LYS A 122 2.88 -7.45 1.77
N LYS A 123 3.90 -8.22 2.16
CA LYS A 123 4.59 -8.04 3.45
C LYS A 123 5.36 -6.72 3.51
N ALA A 124 5.96 -6.29 2.40
CA ALA A 124 6.65 -5.01 2.31
C ALA A 124 5.65 -3.83 2.39
N LEU A 125 4.54 -3.89 1.65
CA LEU A 125 3.45 -2.90 1.72
C LEU A 125 2.87 -2.78 3.13
N GLU A 126 2.67 -3.90 3.83
CA GLU A 126 2.24 -3.87 5.23
C GLU A 126 3.22 -3.11 6.12
N GLN A 127 4.53 -3.32 5.93
CA GLN A 127 5.56 -2.59 6.69
C GLN A 127 5.55 -1.10 6.37
N VAL A 128 5.39 -0.73 5.08
CA VAL A 128 5.28 0.67 4.67
C VAL A 128 4.06 1.32 5.33
N LEU A 129 2.89 0.67 5.33
CA LEU A 129 1.69 1.16 6.01
C LEU A 129 1.89 1.37 7.52
N ARG A 130 2.62 0.45 8.19
CA ARG A 130 2.94 0.57 9.62
C ARG A 130 3.91 1.73 9.92
N LEU A 131 4.81 2.02 8.99
CA LEU A 131 5.78 3.10 9.11
C LEU A 131 5.13 4.46 8.82
N ASP A 132 4.36 4.53 7.74
CA ASP A 132 3.69 5.74 7.28
C ASP A 132 2.28 5.46 6.74
N PRO A 133 1.24 5.59 7.59
CA PRO A 133 -0.16 5.46 7.19
C PRO A 133 -0.61 6.50 6.15
N GLU A 134 0.13 7.59 5.93
CA GLU A 134 -0.19 8.58 4.89
C GLU A 134 -0.03 8.01 3.47
N THR A 135 0.59 6.84 3.32
CA THR A 135 0.69 6.14 2.04
C THR A 135 -0.60 5.45 1.60
N ILE A 136 -1.60 5.31 2.49
CA ILE A 136 -2.87 4.63 2.18
C ILE A 136 -3.53 5.19 0.90
N PRO A 137 -3.73 6.51 0.75
CA PRO A 137 -4.30 7.06 -0.48
C PRO A 137 -3.45 6.78 -1.72
N ALA A 138 -2.13 6.82 -1.60
CA ALA A 138 -1.25 6.53 -2.73
C ALA A 138 -1.41 5.08 -3.21
N ILE A 139 -1.33 4.12 -2.27
CA ILE A 139 -1.51 2.68 -2.54
C ILE A 139 -2.86 2.43 -3.21
N PHE A 140 -3.92 3.03 -2.67
CA PHE A 140 -5.27 2.84 -3.19
C PHE A 140 -5.42 3.44 -4.59
N ASN A 141 -5.01 4.69 -4.79
CA ASN A 141 -5.09 5.36 -6.10
C ASN A 141 -4.24 4.67 -7.17
N GLN A 142 -3.06 4.18 -6.81
CA GLN A 142 -2.19 3.46 -7.73
C GLN A 142 -2.83 2.15 -8.18
N SER A 143 -3.57 1.46 -7.29
CA SER A 143 -4.31 0.25 -7.65
C SER A 143 -5.43 0.49 -8.65
N LEU A 144 -6.07 1.66 -8.61
CA LEU A 144 -7.13 2.03 -9.56
C LEU A 144 -6.59 2.31 -10.96
N LYS A 145 -5.32 2.76 -11.06
CA LYS A 145 -4.62 3.04 -12.32
C LYS A 145 -3.90 1.82 -12.90
N GLY A 146 -3.66 0.78 -12.09
CA GLY A 146 -2.95 -0.43 -12.48
C GLY A 146 -3.79 -1.37 -13.35
N SER A 147 -3.20 -2.52 -13.71
CA SER A 147 -3.92 -3.60 -14.37
C SER A 147 -5.01 -4.18 -13.46
N SER A 148 -5.99 -4.88 -14.05
CA SER A 148 -7.07 -5.52 -13.27
C SER A 148 -6.52 -6.47 -12.21
N GLU A 149 -5.38 -7.10 -12.48
CA GLU A 149 -4.71 -8.02 -11.55
C GLU A 149 -4.10 -7.26 -10.36
N VAL A 150 -3.38 -6.16 -10.62
CA VAL A 150 -2.82 -5.28 -9.58
C VAL A 150 -3.94 -4.71 -8.70
N ARG A 151 -5.03 -4.23 -9.32
CA ARG A 151 -6.23 -3.75 -8.62
C ARG A 151 -6.77 -4.82 -7.68
N GLN A 152 -7.08 -6.01 -8.20
CA GLN A 152 -7.64 -7.10 -7.41
C GLN A 152 -6.71 -7.53 -6.26
N ARG A 153 -5.39 -7.63 -6.52
CA ARG A 153 -4.40 -8.00 -5.52
C ARG A 153 -4.26 -6.94 -4.42
N THR A 154 -4.33 -5.67 -4.78
CA THR A 154 -4.25 -4.56 -3.82
C THR A 154 -5.50 -4.50 -2.95
N ILE A 155 -6.70 -4.64 -3.54
CA ILE A 155 -7.96 -4.69 -2.78
C ILE A 155 -7.95 -5.88 -1.82
N ASN A 156 -7.51 -7.06 -2.26
CA ASN A 156 -7.38 -8.24 -1.42
C ASN A 156 -6.38 -8.04 -0.28
N PHE A 157 -5.26 -7.37 -0.54
CA PHE A 157 -4.28 -7.01 0.48
C PHE A 157 -4.90 -6.05 1.51
N LEU A 158 -5.49 -4.94 1.07
CA LEU A 158 -6.11 -3.97 1.98
C LEU A 158 -7.26 -4.58 2.78
N SER A 159 -8.08 -5.44 2.19
CA SER A 159 -9.20 -6.07 2.91
C SER A 159 -8.73 -7.01 4.02
N ASN A 160 -7.65 -7.74 3.82
CA ASN A 160 -7.19 -8.76 4.77
C ASN A 160 -6.18 -8.22 5.78
N ASP A 161 -5.21 -7.45 5.30
CA ASP A 161 -4.04 -7.04 6.07
C ASP A 161 -4.30 -5.77 6.89
N LEU A 162 -5.13 -4.83 6.39
CA LEU A 162 -5.51 -3.61 7.12
C LEU A 162 -6.14 -3.96 8.47
N ASN A 163 -7.05 -4.94 8.49
CA ASN A 163 -7.71 -5.45 9.70
C ASN A 163 -6.72 -5.93 10.76
N ARG A 164 -5.63 -6.57 10.35
CA ARG A 164 -4.59 -7.07 11.26
C ARG A 164 -3.79 -5.93 11.90
N ILE A 165 -3.61 -4.82 11.20
CA ILE A 165 -2.69 -3.73 11.62
C ILE A 165 -3.40 -2.48 12.15
N LYS A 166 -4.74 -2.45 12.21
CA LYS A 166 -5.54 -1.27 12.62
C LYS A 166 -5.06 -0.62 13.91
N MET A 167 -4.73 -1.42 14.93
CA MET A 167 -4.28 -0.89 16.22
C MET A 167 -2.99 -0.09 16.09
N GLU A 168 -2.06 -0.55 15.27
CA GLU A 168 -0.77 0.11 15.05
C GLU A 168 -0.94 1.36 14.19
N LEU A 169 -1.80 1.30 13.16
CA LEU A 169 -2.16 2.47 12.36
C LEU A 169 -2.77 3.57 13.22
N SER A 170 -3.71 3.22 14.11
CA SER A 170 -4.34 4.18 15.03
C SER A 170 -3.35 4.78 16.04
N GLN A 171 -2.30 4.05 16.42
CA GLN A 171 -1.25 4.58 17.31
C GLN A 171 -0.34 5.57 16.58
N ARG A 172 -0.14 5.40 15.27
CA ARG A 172 0.70 6.27 14.44
C ARG A 172 -0.02 7.53 13.99
N ASN A 173 -1.29 7.41 13.63
CA ASN A 173 -2.07 8.48 13.03
C ASN A 173 -3.54 8.33 13.44
N SER A 174 -4.13 9.31 14.13
CA SER A 174 -5.53 9.20 14.56
C SER A 174 -6.52 9.21 13.40
N ASP A 175 -6.13 9.79 12.26
CA ASP A 175 -7.05 10.16 11.17
C ASP A 175 -6.97 9.18 9.99
N TRP A 176 -6.19 8.10 10.12
CA TRP A 176 -5.99 7.12 9.05
C TRP A 176 -7.31 6.49 8.57
N GLU A 177 -8.26 6.23 9.48
CA GLU A 177 -9.57 5.66 9.12
C GLU A 177 -10.35 6.62 8.23
N SER A 178 -10.32 7.92 8.52
CA SER A 178 -11.00 8.93 7.71
C SER A 178 -10.40 8.99 6.31
N LYS A 179 -9.06 9.02 6.22
CA LYS A 179 -8.35 9.06 4.94
C LYS A 179 -8.60 7.81 4.10
N PHE A 180 -8.51 6.62 4.70
CA PHE A 180 -8.84 5.37 4.05
C PHE A 180 -10.30 5.36 3.57
N SER A 181 -11.22 5.81 4.43
CA SER A 181 -12.64 5.91 4.12
C SER A 181 -12.90 6.80 2.90
N ASP A 182 -12.28 7.99 2.84
CA ASP A 182 -12.49 8.94 1.75
C ASP A 182 -12.01 8.37 0.42
N GLU A 183 -10.90 7.64 0.41
CA GLU A 183 -10.37 7.01 -0.80
C GLU A 183 -11.25 5.84 -1.28
N VAL A 184 -11.70 4.97 -0.37
CA VAL A 184 -12.59 3.87 -0.73
C VAL A 184 -13.94 4.40 -1.23
N LYS A 185 -14.48 5.47 -0.64
CA LYS A 185 -15.71 6.12 -1.14
C LYS A 185 -15.57 6.65 -2.56
N LYS A 186 -14.42 7.27 -2.90
CA LYS A 186 -14.17 7.73 -4.28
C LYS A 186 -14.21 6.55 -5.26
N ALA A 187 -13.63 5.41 -4.90
CA ALA A 187 -13.65 4.23 -5.77
C ALA A 187 -15.00 3.51 -5.86
N LEU A 188 -15.97 3.79 -4.97
CA LEU A 188 -17.32 3.21 -5.09
C LEU A 188 -17.98 3.59 -6.42
N HIS A 189 -17.69 4.77 -6.96
CA HIS A 189 -18.28 5.25 -8.22
C HIS A 189 -17.89 4.40 -9.43
N ASP A 190 -16.66 3.87 -9.45
CA ASP A 190 -16.10 3.09 -10.57
C ASP A 190 -15.94 1.59 -10.23
N ALA A 191 -16.63 1.13 -9.18
CA ALA A 191 -16.55 -0.25 -8.71
C ALA A 191 -17.53 -1.16 -9.48
N ASN A 192 -17.07 -2.35 -9.88
CA ASN A 192 -17.99 -3.43 -10.25
C ASN A 192 -18.68 -3.99 -8.99
N ALA A 193 -19.65 -4.90 -9.12
CA ALA A 193 -20.39 -5.44 -7.98
C ALA A 193 -19.49 -6.13 -6.92
N THR A 194 -18.46 -6.86 -7.34
CA THR A 194 -17.54 -7.58 -6.45
C THR A 194 -16.67 -6.62 -5.66
N ASP A 195 -16.06 -5.64 -6.34
CA ASP A 195 -15.25 -4.60 -5.70
C ASP A 195 -16.09 -3.76 -4.76
N TYR A 196 -17.32 -3.40 -5.17
CA TYR A 196 -18.26 -2.66 -4.35
C TYR A 196 -18.56 -3.40 -3.05
N GLU A 197 -18.83 -4.72 -3.11
CA GLU A 197 -19.02 -5.52 -1.91
C GLU A 197 -17.78 -5.53 -0.99
N MET A 198 -16.58 -5.67 -1.55
CA MET A 198 -15.33 -5.60 -0.77
C MET A 198 -15.13 -4.23 -0.13
N PHE A 199 -15.42 -3.15 -0.86
CA PHE A 199 -15.30 -1.77 -0.39
C PHE A 199 -16.25 -1.50 0.78
N ILE A 200 -17.51 -1.92 0.68
CA ILE A 200 -18.46 -1.78 1.79
C ILE A 200 -18.02 -2.60 3.00
N LYS A 201 -17.54 -3.83 2.83
CA LYS A 201 -17.01 -4.64 3.94
C LYS A 201 -15.81 -3.97 4.62
N MET A 202 -14.89 -3.40 3.84
CA MET A 202 -13.74 -2.66 4.37
C MET A 202 -14.18 -1.42 5.14
N LEU A 203 -15.08 -0.61 4.59
CA LEU A 203 -15.61 0.58 5.25
C LEU A 203 -16.29 0.24 6.56
N LEU A 204 -17.22 -0.72 6.57
CA LEU A 204 -17.94 -1.11 7.79
C LEU A 204 -17.05 -1.73 8.88
N SER A 205 -15.84 -2.14 8.54
CA SER A 205 -14.87 -2.64 9.51
C SER A 205 -14.16 -1.52 10.30
N LEU A 206 -14.25 -0.24 9.90
CA LEU A 206 -13.59 0.88 10.56
C LEU A 206 -14.37 1.33 11.79
N LYS A 207 -13.65 1.64 12.88
CA LYS A 207 -14.28 2.03 14.15
C LYS A 207 -15.01 3.36 14.06
N MET A 208 -14.59 4.26 13.17
CA MET A 208 -15.25 5.55 12.96
C MET A 208 -16.73 5.40 12.59
N TYR A 209 -17.14 4.27 11.98
CA TYR A 209 -18.53 4.00 11.61
C TYR A 209 -19.40 3.45 12.74
N GLU A 210 -18.84 3.22 13.93
CA GLU A 210 -19.63 3.03 15.16
C GLU A 210 -20.37 4.32 15.55
N LYS A 211 -19.94 5.47 15.02
CA LYS A 211 -20.65 6.75 15.20
C LYS A 211 -21.78 6.89 14.19
N LYS A 212 -22.99 7.15 14.68
CA LYS A 212 -24.21 7.30 13.88
C LYS A 212 -24.08 8.31 12.73
N GLU A 213 -23.42 9.45 12.99
CA GLU A 213 -23.21 10.51 12.00
C GLU A 213 -22.37 10.05 10.82
N ASN A 214 -21.28 9.31 11.09
CA ASN A 214 -20.39 8.79 10.06
C ASN A 214 -21.09 7.71 9.23
N LEU A 215 -21.87 6.83 9.86
CA LEU A 215 -22.61 5.78 9.17
C LEU A 215 -23.73 6.36 8.29
N LYS A 216 -24.36 7.45 8.72
CA LYS A 216 -25.27 8.23 7.87
C LYS A 216 -24.55 8.79 6.63
N ALA A 217 -23.39 9.43 6.81
CA ALA A 217 -22.62 9.99 5.71
C ALA A 217 -22.13 8.91 4.71
N LEU A 218 -21.78 7.73 5.21
CA LEU A 218 -21.46 6.57 4.37
C LEU A 218 -22.68 6.14 3.53
N SER A 219 -23.84 6.04 4.17
CA SER A 219 -25.08 5.66 3.49
C SER A 219 -25.44 6.64 2.37
N GLU A 220 -25.29 7.94 2.61
CA GLU A 220 -25.48 8.99 1.60
C GLU A 220 -24.49 8.81 0.43
N SER A 221 -23.22 8.52 0.71
CA SER A 221 -22.20 8.26 -0.33
C SER A 221 -22.52 7.03 -1.17
N MET A 222 -23.05 5.97 -0.56
CA MET A 222 -23.46 4.73 -1.24
C MET A 222 -24.65 4.96 -2.18
N VAL A 223 -25.64 5.75 -1.74
CA VAL A 223 -26.80 6.12 -2.57
C VAL A 223 -26.36 7.01 -3.73
N ASP A 224 -25.49 7.99 -3.50
CA ASP A 224 -24.94 8.85 -4.56
C ASP A 224 -24.16 8.04 -5.61
N ALA A 225 -23.37 7.05 -5.20
CA ALA A 225 -22.65 6.18 -6.13
C ALA A 225 -23.60 5.40 -7.06
N ILE A 226 -24.68 4.83 -6.52
CA ILE A 226 -25.69 4.12 -7.31
C ILE A 226 -26.48 5.08 -8.21
N ALA A 227 -26.84 6.26 -7.71
CA ALA A 227 -27.60 7.24 -8.47
C ALA A 227 -26.83 7.70 -9.70
N LYS A 228 -25.54 8.04 -9.54
CA LYS A 228 -24.66 8.44 -10.66
C LYS A 228 -24.48 7.35 -11.71
N GLU A 229 -24.33 6.09 -11.29
CA GLU A 229 -24.25 4.96 -12.23
C GLU A 229 -25.54 4.82 -13.06
N ASN A 230 -26.69 5.06 -12.44
CA ASN A 230 -27.99 5.01 -13.12
C ASN A 230 -28.29 6.25 -13.98
N GLU A 231 -27.76 7.43 -13.65
CA GLU A 231 -27.87 8.63 -14.50
C GLU A 231 -27.07 8.49 -15.80
N GLN A 232 -25.96 7.75 -15.78
CA GLN A 232 -25.17 7.45 -16.98
C GLN A 232 -25.80 6.37 -17.87
N LEU A 233 -26.71 5.57 -17.31
CA LEU A 233 -27.39 4.47 -18.01
C LEU A 233 -28.84 4.86 -18.29
N ASP A 234 -29.07 5.45 -19.47
CA ASP A 234 -30.40 5.71 -19.99
C ASP A 234 -31.29 4.46 -19.81
N VAL A 235 -32.36 4.63 -19.03
CA VAL A 235 -33.05 3.60 -18.25
C VAL A 235 -33.30 2.29 -19.02
N LYS A 236 -32.53 1.25 -18.69
CA LYS A 236 -33.00 -0.14 -18.80
C LYS A 236 -32.84 -0.84 -17.45
N PRO A 237 -33.95 -1.28 -16.81
CA PRO A 237 -33.91 -2.08 -15.59
C PRO A 237 -33.47 -3.51 -15.94
N SER A 238 -32.18 -3.70 -16.19
CA SER A 238 -31.60 -5.02 -16.49
C SER A 238 -30.12 -5.16 -16.14
N ASN A 239 -29.49 -4.18 -15.47
CA ASN A 239 -28.13 -4.39 -14.98
C ASN A 239 -28.20 -5.08 -13.61
N GLU A 240 -28.00 -6.40 -13.61
CA GLU A 240 -27.89 -7.24 -12.42
C GLU A 240 -26.92 -6.64 -11.39
N SER A 241 -25.86 -5.96 -11.85
CA SER A 241 -24.87 -5.30 -11.00
C SER A 241 -25.46 -4.16 -10.17
N SER A 242 -26.23 -3.25 -10.78
CA SER A 242 -26.84 -2.10 -10.08
C SER A 242 -27.87 -2.57 -9.04
N PHE A 243 -28.61 -3.64 -9.34
CA PHE A 243 -29.52 -4.26 -8.37
C PHE A 243 -28.77 -4.89 -7.19
N GLN A 244 -27.67 -5.61 -7.44
CA GLN A 244 -26.82 -6.16 -6.37
C GLN A 244 -26.25 -5.06 -5.47
N LYS A 245 -25.74 -3.97 -6.04
CA LYS A 245 -25.27 -2.80 -5.28
C LYS A 245 -26.37 -2.18 -4.43
N PHE A 246 -27.57 -2.00 -4.99
CA PHE A 246 -28.74 -1.49 -4.25
C PHE A 246 -29.14 -2.41 -3.10
N MET A 247 -29.21 -3.72 -3.34
CA MET A 247 -29.50 -4.71 -2.30
C MET A 247 -28.45 -4.70 -1.18
N LEU A 248 -27.17 -4.54 -1.51
CA LEU A 248 -26.11 -4.42 -0.53
C LEU A 248 -26.26 -3.15 0.31
N CYS A 249 -26.58 -2.01 -0.33
CA CYS A 249 -26.85 -0.77 0.38
C CYS A 249 -28.04 -0.91 1.33
N GLY A 250 -29.12 -1.56 0.87
CA GLY A 250 -30.26 -1.90 1.71
C GLY A 250 -29.87 -2.73 2.93
N LYS A 251 -29.05 -3.78 2.76
CA LYS A 251 -28.54 -4.59 3.88
C LYS A 251 -27.73 -3.77 4.89
N THR A 252 -26.83 -2.90 4.41
CA THR A 252 -26.04 -2.02 5.27
C THR A 252 -26.93 -1.04 6.05
N LEU A 253 -27.92 -0.46 5.37
CA LEU A 253 -28.91 0.43 5.98
C LEU A 253 -29.78 -0.31 7.02
N ILE A 254 -30.17 -1.56 6.75
CA ILE A 254 -30.94 -2.37 7.72
C ILE A 254 -30.12 -2.60 9.00
N GLN A 255 -28.83 -2.96 8.89
CA GLN A 255 -27.96 -3.09 10.06
C GLN A 255 -27.88 -1.79 10.87
N PHE A 256 -27.83 -0.63 10.20
CA PHE A 256 -27.90 0.67 10.86
C PHE A 256 -29.24 0.86 11.59
N PHE A 257 -30.35 0.55 10.93
CA PHE A 257 -31.68 0.71 11.52
C PHE A 257 -31.92 -0.25 12.69
N GLU A 258 -31.42 -1.49 12.65
CA GLU A 258 -31.54 -2.44 13.76
C GLU A 258 -30.77 -2.01 15.01
N VAL A 259 -29.62 -1.34 14.85
CA VAL A 259 -28.80 -0.87 15.98
C VAL A 259 -29.38 0.39 16.62
N TYR A 260 -30.08 1.25 15.87
CA TYR A 260 -30.50 2.58 16.34
C TYR A 260 -32.02 2.82 16.35
N LEU A 261 -32.84 1.95 15.75
CA LEU A 261 -34.29 1.98 15.96
C LEU A 261 -34.61 1.15 17.21
N PRO A 262 -35.36 1.70 18.18
CA PRO A 262 -35.99 0.86 19.18
C PRO A 262 -36.79 -0.24 18.48
N HIS A 263 -36.70 -1.49 18.95
CA HIS A 263 -37.43 -2.68 18.46
C HIS A 263 -38.94 -2.48 18.19
N ARG A 264 -39.54 -1.37 18.63
CA ARG A 264 -40.95 -1.02 18.45
C ARG A 264 -41.34 -0.54 17.05
N TYR A 265 -40.40 -0.24 16.15
CA TYR A 265 -40.72 0.31 14.82
C TYR A 265 -40.44 -0.64 13.64
N LEU A 266 -39.86 -1.81 13.88
CA LEU A 266 -39.54 -2.80 12.82
C LEU A 266 -40.71 -3.74 12.48
N LEU A 267 -41.85 -3.64 13.15
CA LEU A 267 -43.05 -4.48 12.92
C LEU A 267 -44.22 -3.73 12.28
N SER A 268 -43.97 -2.59 11.64
CA SER A 268 -45.02 -1.82 10.95
C SER A 268 -44.64 -1.51 9.50
N TRP A 269 -44.26 -2.55 8.74
CA TRP A 269 -44.33 -2.60 7.28
C TRP A 269 -44.71 -4.02 6.86
#